data_AF-A0A3R6TYA2-F1
#
_entry.id   AF-A0A3R6TYA2-F1
#
_cell.length_a   1.000
_cell.length_b   1.000
_cell.length_c   1.000
_cell.angle_alpha   90.00
_cell.angle_beta   90.00
_cell.angle_gamma   90.00
#
_symmetry.space_group_name_H-M   'P 1'
#
loop_
_entity.id
_entity.type
_entity.pdbx_description
1 polymer ?
#
loop_
_entity_poly.entity_id
_entity_poly.type
_entity_poly.pdbx_seq_one_letter_code
_entity_poly.pdbx_strand_id
1 'polypeptide(L)' 'MATRLPKIKEKAKTEALVLDRKEDRYPVQQVSTEGKVTKKKVKDAVKEINPDLNSLGCRG' A
#
# COMPACT_ATOMS: atom_id res chain seq x y z
N MET A 1 -26.10 36.05 0.55
CA MET A 1 -24.71 35.54 0.59
C MET A 1 -24.70 34.22 1.33
N ALA A 2 -24.39 33.10 0.67
CA ALA A 2 -24.39 31.78 1.30
C ALA A 2 -22.96 31.40 1.71
N THR A 3 -22.61 31.56 2.99
CA THR A 3 -21.32 31.17 3.55
C THR A 3 -21.28 29.65 3.77
N ARG A 4 -20.67 28.92 2.84
CA ARG A 4 -20.42 27.47 2.96
C ARG A 4 -19.23 27.18 3.88
N LEU A 5 -19.42 27.17 5.20
CA LEU A 5 -18.38 26.77 6.15
C LEU A 5 -18.84 25.90 7.34
N PRO A 6 -19.41 24.68 7.13
CA PRO A 6 -19.46 23.67 8.19
C PRO A 6 -18.49 22.49 7.99
N LYS A 7 -18.06 22.19 6.75
CA LYS A 7 -17.34 20.94 6.44
C LYS A 7 -15.90 20.84 6.97
N ILE A 8 -15.21 21.96 7.17
CA ILE A 8 -13.81 21.97 7.63
C ILE A 8 -13.70 21.68 9.13
N LYS A 9 -14.63 22.21 9.93
CA LYS A 9 -14.65 21.99 11.39
C LYS A 9 -15.03 20.55 11.75
N GLU A 10 -15.88 19.92 10.95
CA GLU A 10 -16.22 18.50 11.12
C GLU A 10 -15.03 17.59 10.84
N LYS A 11 -14.31 17.81 9.73
CA LYS A 11 -13.13 17.00 9.36
C LYS A 11 -12.02 17.06 10.42
N ALA A 12 -11.74 18.26 10.93
CA ALA A 12 -10.74 18.44 11.98
C ALA A 12 -11.14 17.74 13.30
N LYS A 13 -12.42 17.74 13.65
CA LYS A 13 -12.93 17.02 14.83
C LYS A 13 -12.87 15.50 14.64
N THR A 14 -13.19 14.99 13.46
CA THR A 14 -13.09 13.54 13.17
C THR A 14 -11.64 13.06 13.16
N GLU A 15 -10.71 13.81 12.59
CA GLU A 15 -9.27 13.46 12.59
C GLU A 15 -8.69 13.47 14.01
N ALA A 16 -9.09 14.44 14.85
CA ALA A 16 -8.69 14.49 16.25
C ALA A 16 -9.24 13.29 17.06
N LEU A 17 -10.50 12.88 16.83
CA LEU A 17 -11.10 11.71 17.48
C LEU A 17 -10.47 10.38 17.01
N VAL A 18 -9.96 10.31 15.78
CA VAL A 18 -9.22 9.14 15.26
C VAL A 18 -7.82 9.06 15.90
N LEU A 19 -7.21 10.19 16.24
CA LEU A 19 -5.88 10.25 16.88
C LEU A 19 -5.89 9.92 18.38
N ASP A 20 -7.04 10.04 19.06
CA ASP A 20 -7.16 9.87 20.52
C ASP A 20 -7.38 8.41 20.96
N ARG A 21 -7.53 7.47 20.02
CA ARG A 21 -7.55 6.02 20.29
C ARG A 21 -6.14 5.48 20.52
N LYS A 22 -5.48 5.95 21.57
CA LYS A 22 -4.10 5.57 21.90
C LYS A 22 -3.96 4.10 22.31
N GLU A 23 -5.05 3.49 22.78
CA GLU A 23 -5.09 2.15 23.38
C GLU A 23 -5.16 1.01 22.35
N ASP A 24 -5.68 1.25 21.14
CA ASP A 24 -5.84 0.23 20.08
C ASP A 24 -4.77 0.31 18.96
N ARG A 25 -3.62 0.94 19.22
CA ARG A 25 -2.56 1.06 18.21
C ARG A 25 -1.63 -0.14 18.25
N TYR A 26 -1.80 -1.02 17.28
CA TYR A 26 -0.88 -2.13 17.03
C TYR A 26 0.38 -1.66 16.30
N PRO A 27 1.53 -2.30 16.54
CA PRO A 27 2.74 -2.01 15.79
C PRO A 27 2.48 -2.23 14.30
N VAL A 28 2.79 -1.22 13.49
CA VAL A 28 2.70 -1.31 12.03
C VAL A 28 4.04 -1.81 11.51
N GLN A 29 4.00 -2.79 10.60
CA GLN A 29 5.18 -3.21 9.88
C GLN A 29 5.56 -2.11 8.88
N GLN A 30 6.72 -1.49 9.07
CA GLN A 30 7.25 -0.54 8.11
C GLN A 30 7.67 -1.29 6.85
N VAL A 31 7.13 -0.89 5.71
CA VAL A 31 7.54 -1.36 4.39
C VAL A 31 8.31 -0.25 3.69
N SER A 32 9.38 -0.61 2.99
CA SER A 32 10.04 0.35 2.11
C SER A 32 9.14 0.60 0.90
N THR A 33 8.90 1.86 0.55
CA THR A 33 8.41 2.20 -0.79
C THR A 33 9.60 2.11 -1.72
N GLU A 34 9.97 0.89 -2.09
CA GLU A 34 11.14 0.64 -2.94
C GLU A 34 11.13 1.50 -4.21
N GLY A 35 12.32 1.89 -4.66
CA GLY A 35 12.53 2.54 -5.95
C GLY A 35 12.12 1.64 -7.14
N LYS A 36 12.18 2.21 -8.35
CA LYS A 36 11.73 1.57 -9.60
C LYS A 36 12.08 0.09 -9.67
N VAL A 37 11.05 -0.73 -9.97
CA VAL A 37 11.19 -2.17 -10.13
C VAL A 37 12.20 -2.47 -11.26
N THR A 38 13.21 -3.30 -10.95
CA THR A 38 14.21 -3.71 -11.94
C THR A 38 13.80 -5.01 -12.64
N LYS A 39 14.29 -5.22 -13.87
CA LYS A 39 14.05 -6.47 -14.63
C LYS A 39 14.50 -7.72 -13.88
N LYS A 40 15.51 -7.62 -13.00
CA LYS A 40 15.99 -8.74 -12.17
C LYS A 40 14.90 -9.16 -11.17
N LYS A 41 14.35 -8.19 -10.42
CA LYS A 41 13.27 -8.43 -9.46
C LYS A 41 12.02 -9.04 -10.11
N VAL A 42 11.70 -8.62 -11.33
CA VAL A 42 10.60 -9.23 -12.11
C VAL A 42 10.90 -10.69 -12.45
N LYS A 43 12.11 -11.00 -12.95
CA LYS A 43 12.48 -12.38 -13.28
C LYS A 43 12.49 -13.29 -12.04
N ASP A 44 12.97 -12.80 -10.92
CA ASP A 44 13.04 -13.58 -9.68
C ASP A 44 11.63 -13.85 -9.15
N ALA A 45 10.75 -12.85 -9.13
CA ALA A 45 9.34 -13.04 -8.76
C ALA A 45 8.60 -14.01 -9.70
N VAL A 46 8.87 -13.97 -11.01
CA VAL A 46 8.27 -14.91 -11.96
C VAL A 46 8.74 -16.35 -11.72
N LYS A 47 10.01 -16.55 -11.33
CA LYS A 47 10.54 -17.88 -10.95
C LYS A 47 9.97 -18.39 -9.64
N GLU A 48 9.76 -17.52 -8.65
CA GLU A 48 9.11 -17.92 -7.38
C GLU A 48 7.68 -18.39 -7.61
N ILE A 49 6.96 -17.72 -8.52
CA ILE A 49 5.58 -18.07 -8.86
C ILE A 49 5.54 -19.35 -9.72
N ASN A 50 6.42 -19.44 -10.73
CA ASN A 50 6.52 -20.58 -11.64
C ASN A 50 7.96 -21.12 -11.63
N PRO A 51 8.30 -22.05 -10.71
CA PRO A 51 9.66 -22.57 -10.58
C PRO A 51 10.06 -23.47 -11.75
N ASP A 52 9.09 -23.93 -12.55
CA ASP A 52 9.34 -24.74 -13.72
C ASP A 52 9.84 -23.87 -14.89
N LEU A 53 11.15 -23.91 -15.12
CA LEU A 53 11.85 -23.19 -16.19
C LEU A 53 11.35 -23.58 -17.59
N ASN A 54 10.70 -24.74 -17.73
CA ASN A 54 10.18 -25.26 -19.00
C ASN A 54 8.67 -24.98 -19.20
N SER A 55 8.00 -24.32 -18.23
CA SER A 55 6.56 -24.02 -18.30
C SER A 55 6.19 -22.94 -19.34
N LEU A 56 7.16 -22.14 -19.81
CA LEU A 56 6.94 -21.08 -20.80
C LEU A 56 6.71 -21.58 -22.24
N GLY A 57 6.36 -22.85 -22.41
CA GLY A 57 6.00 -23.41 -23.69
C GLY A 57 7.21 -23.53 -24.62
N CYS A 58 7.83 -24.69 -24.62
CA CYS A 58 8.49 -25.20 -25.82
C CYS A 58 7.42 -25.30 -26.92
N ARG A 59 7.21 -24.22 -27.68
CA ARG A 59 6.50 -24.26 -28.96
C ARG A 59 7.56 -24.22 -30.05
N GLY A 60 8.02 -25.42 -30.43
CA GLY A 60 8.95 -25.66 -31.54
C GLY A 60 10.36 -25.90 -31.08
#